data_AF-A0A2T4X4Z1-F1
#
_entry.id   AF-A0A2T4X4Z1-F1
#
_cell.length_a   1.000
_cell.length_b   1.000
_cell.length_c   1.000
_cell.angle_alpha   90.00
_cell.angle_beta   90.00
_cell.angle_gamma   90.00
#
_symmetry.space_group_name_H-M   'P 1'
#
loop_
_entity.id
_entity.type
_entity.pdbx_description
1 polymer ?
#
loop_
_entity_poly.entity_id
_entity_poly.type
_entity_poly.pdbx_seq_one_letter_code
_entity_poly.pdbx_strand_id
1 'polypeptide(L)'
;NLDIETGRGVKVNRYLETNIPNIYAIGDCAEQHEAIGSRRTIEAVWYTGRMMGETVAQTICGNKIEYKPGHWFNSAKFFDIEYQTYGWVWAQPKDNEARFYWEHESGKKCIHINYDKSTHEFIGINTFGIRMRHEFFDKMLTEKQSVEYVLEHLADANFDPEFYKLHEKEIVEKFNMENDTNIQLKKKSWKRIFQSN
;
A
#
# COMPACT_ATOMS: atom_id res chain seq x y z
N ASN A 1 20.90 -18.31 -30.91
CA ASN A 1 19.91 -18.02 -29.86
C ASN A 1 20.66 -17.62 -28.61
N LEU A 2 20.32 -16.47 -28.03
CA LEU A 2 20.77 -16.10 -26.69
C LEU A 2 19.82 -16.81 -25.72
N ASP A 3 20.33 -17.75 -24.93
CA ASP A 3 19.55 -18.47 -23.93
C ASP A 3 19.28 -17.55 -22.73
N ILE A 4 18.18 -16.79 -22.81
CA ILE A 4 17.68 -15.99 -21.69
C ILE A 4 17.01 -16.92 -20.68
N GLU A 5 17.42 -16.82 -19.41
CA GLU A 5 16.84 -17.62 -18.34
C GLU A 5 15.38 -17.23 -18.09
N THR A 6 14.51 -18.23 -18.03
CA THR A 6 13.07 -18.04 -17.83
C THR A 6 12.54 -18.96 -16.73
N GLY A 7 11.41 -18.58 -16.15
CA GLY A 7 10.59 -19.37 -15.26
C GLY A 7 9.13 -19.20 -15.64
N ARG A 8 8.34 -18.57 -14.76
CA ARG A 8 7.02 -18.03 -15.11
C ARG A 8 7.14 -16.73 -15.91
N GLY A 9 8.24 -16.00 -15.77
CA GLY A 9 8.63 -14.83 -16.57
C GLY A 9 10.10 -14.89 -16.99
N VAL A 10 10.63 -13.79 -17.51
CA VAL A 10 12.06 -13.59 -17.76
C VAL A 10 12.73 -13.33 -16.43
N LYS A 11 13.68 -14.18 -16.05
CA LYS A 11 14.35 -14.05 -14.75
C LYS A 11 15.31 -12.88 -14.74
N VAL A 12 15.23 -12.09 -13.68
CA VAL A 12 16.07 -10.91 -13.49
C VAL A 12 16.62 -10.81 -12.09
N ASN A 13 17.81 -10.21 -11.98
CA ASN A 13 18.43 -9.87 -10.71
C ASN A 13 17.80 -8.60 -10.09
N ARG A 14 18.36 -8.13 -8.95
CA ARG A 14 17.90 -6.91 -8.26
C ARG A 14 18.04 -5.62 -9.07
N TYR A 15 18.79 -5.63 -10.16
CA TYR A 15 18.96 -4.51 -11.09
C TYR A 15 18.11 -4.66 -12.36
N LEU A 16 17.21 -5.66 -12.41
CA LEU A 16 16.33 -5.96 -13.54
C LEU A 16 17.08 -6.41 -14.81
N GLU A 17 18.31 -6.90 -14.62
CA GLU A 17 19.15 -7.47 -15.67
C GLU A 17 18.84 -8.96 -15.84
N THR A 18 18.81 -9.42 -17.10
CA THR A 18 18.78 -10.86 -17.42
C THR A 18 20.17 -11.48 -17.23
N ASN A 19 20.30 -12.79 -17.48
CA ASN A 19 21.59 -13.46 -17.53
C ASN A 19 22.46 -13.06 -18.76
N ILE A 20 21.89 -12.33 -19.73
CA ILE A 20 22.63 -11.85 -20.91
C ILE A 20 23.02 -10.38 -20.71
N PRO A 21 24.32 -10.03 -20.90
CA PRO A 21 24.78 -8.65 -20.72
C PRO A 21 24.00 -7.64 -21.58
N ASN A 22 23.66 -6.50 -20.98
CA ASN A 22 22.93 -5.40 -21.62
C ASN A 22 21.49 -5.75 -22.09
N ILE A 23 20.94 -6.87 -21.62
CA ILE A 23 19.53 -7.23 -21.83
C ILE A 23 18.80 -7.19 -20.48
N TYR A 24 17.69 -6.48 -20.45
CA TYR A 24 16.86 -6.22 -19.27
C TYR A 24 15.43 -6.72 -19.51
N ALA A 25 14.70 -7.01 -18.44
CA ALA A 25 13.26 -7.27 -18.51
C ALA A 25 12.54 -6.56 -17.35
N ILE A 26 11.38 -5.94 -17.67
CA ILE A 26 10.60 -5.14 -16.72
C ILE A 26 9.09 -5.34 -16.96
N GLY A 27 8.29 -4.97 -15.97
CA GLY A 27 6.83 -5.08 -16.04
C GLY A 27 6.37 -6.53 -15.93
N ASP A 28 5.23 -6.84 -16.55
CA ASP A 28 4.53 -8.12 -16.36
C ASP A 28 5.33 -9.35 -16.81
N CYS A 29 6.33 -9.17 -17.67
CA CYS A 29 7.20 -10.26 -18.11
C CYS A 29 8.36 -10.56 -17.16
N ALA A 30 8.66 -9.67 -16.20
CA ALA A 30 9.81 -9.82 -15.32
C ALA A 30 9.51 -10.71 -14.11
N GLU A 31 10.44 -11.63 -13.82
CA GLU A 31 10.42 -12.48 -12.64
C GLU A 31 11.71 -12.27 -11.84
N GLN A 32 11.60 -11.74 -10.63
CA GLN A 32 12.74 -11.65 -9.71
C GLN A 32 13.19 -13.07 -9.32
N HIS A 33 14.50 -13.32 -9.23
CA HIS A 33 15.01 -14.59 -8.70
C HIS A 33 14.52 -14.89 -7.27
N GLU A 34 14.32 -13.84 -6.48
CA GLU A 34 13.88 -13.93 -5.09
C GLU A 34 12.82 -12.86 -4.81
N ALA A 35 11.87 -13.16 -3.93
CA ALA A 35 10.87 -12.21 -3.46
C ALA A 35 11.51 -10.97 -2.80
N ILE A 36 10.82 -9.83 -2.85
CA ILE A 36 11.18 -8.61 -2.09
C ILE A 36 10.20 -8.51 -0.92
N GLY A 37 10.67 -8.83 0.29
CA GLY A 37 9.82 -8.89 1.47
C GLY A 37 8.66 -9.87 1.28
N SER A 38 7.43 -9.39 1.42
CA SER A 38 6.21 -10.21 1.24
C SER A 38 5.66 -10.18 -0.19
N ARG A 39 6.32 -9.50 -1.14
CA ARG A 39 5.90 -9.45 -2.54
C ARG A 39 6.17 -10.78 -3.24
N ARG A 40 5.38 -11.08 -4.27
CA ARG A 40 5.66 -12.20 -5.18
C ARG A 40 6.87 -11.86 -6.07
N THR A 41 7.51 -12.88 -6.62
CA THR A 41 8.61 -12.71 -7.59
C THR A 41 8.17 -12.07 -8.90
N ILE A 42 6.89 -12.22 -9.26
CA ILE A 42 6.25 -11.55 -10.40
C ILE A 42 5.27 -10.52 -9.87
N GLU A 43 5.49 -9.27 -10.26
CA GLU A 43 4.69 -8.12 -9.86
C GLU A 43 3.95 -7.53 -11.06
N ALA A 44 2.90 -8.22 -11.50
CA ALA A 44 2.09 -7.83 -12.66
C ALA A 44 1.03 -6.77 -12.29
N VAL A 45 1.50 -5.59 -11.86
CA VAL A 45 0.67 -4.43 -11.55
C VAL A 45 1.26 -3.18 -12.22
N TRP A 46 0.42 -2.28 -12.69
CA TRP A 46 0.88 -1.17 -13.56
C TRP A 46 2.01 -0.32 -12.94
N TYR A 47 1.90 0.01 -11.66
CA TYR A 47 2.86 0.91 -11.01
C TYR A 47 4.25 0.29 -10.80
N THR A 48 4.34 -1.03 -10.65
CA THR A 48 5.63 -1.72 -10.50
C THR A 48 6.37 -1.69 -11.82
N GLY A 49 5.68 -1.87 -12.95
CA GLY A 49 6.25 -1.68 -14.29
C GLY A 49 6.84 -0.29 -14.48
N ARG A 50 6.16 0.77 -14.02
CA ARG A 50 6.70 2.14 -14.02
C ARG A 50 8.00 2.25 -13.20
N MET A 51 7.99 1.76 -11.96
CA MET A 51 9.16 1.80 -11.07
C MET A 51 10.35 0.98 -11.63
N MET A 52 10.07 -0.16 -12.26
CA MET A 52 11.08 -0.97 -12.93
C MET A 52 11.68 -0.24 -14.13
N GLY A 53 10.85 0.45 -14.92
CA GLY A 53 11.31 1.28 -16.03
C GLY A 53 12.23 2.42 -15.57
N GLU A 54 11.87 3.11 -14.49
CA GLU A 54 12.72 4.15 -13.88
C GLU A 54 14.07 3.56 -13.41
N THR A 55 14.06 2.38 -12.80
CA THR A 55 15.27 1.68 -12.34
C THR A 55 16.22 1.32 -13.48
N VAL A 56 15.68 0.74 -14.57
CA VAL A 56 16.49 0.38 -15.75
C VAL A 56 17.00 1.64 -16.47
N ALA A 57 16.19 2.69 -16.57
CA ALA A 57 16.62 3.96 -17.16
C ALA A 57 17.83 4.54 -16.43
N GLN A 58 17.84 4.52 -15.10
CA GLN A 58 18.99 4.95 -14.29
C GLN A 58 20.25 4.14 -14.63
N THR A 59 20.14 2.82 -14.75
CA THR A 59 21.25 1.94 -15.14
C THR A 59 21.78 2.27 -16.54
N ILE A 60 20.89 2.44 -17.53
CA ILE A 60 21.27 2.81 -18.90
C ILE A 60 21.97 4.17 -18.95
N CYS A 61 21.56 5.12 -18.10
CA CYS A 61 22.16 6.45 -17.99
C CYS A 61 23.42 6.50 -17.12
N GLY A 62 23.97 5.36 -16.69
CA GLY A 62 25.23 5.28 -15.94
C GLY A 62 25.11 5.39 -14.42
N ASN A 63 23.89 5.39 -13.88
CA ASN A 63 23.61 5.37 -12.45
C ASN A 63 22.91 4.06 -12.06
N LYS A 64 23.65 2.96 -12.02
CA LYS A 64 23.09 1.64 -11.71
C LYS A 64 22.53 1.60 -10.28
N ILE A 65 21.22 1.34 -10.15
CA ILE A 65 20.52 1.24 -8.86
C ILE A 65 19.67 -0.03 -8.82
N GLU A 66 19.47 -0.55 -7.61
CA GLU A 66 18.59 -1.69 -7.38
C GLU A 66 17.11 -1.29 -7.48
N TYR A 67 16.30 -2.21 -7.96
CA TYR A 67 14.84 -2.12 -7.89
C TYR A 67 14.38 -2.23 -6.44
N LYS A 68 13.89 -1.11 -5.90
CA LYS A 68 13.37 -0.99 -4.54
C LYS A 68 11.91 -0.53 -4.59
N PRO A 69 10.94 -1.43 -4.79
CA PRO A 69 9.53 -1.04 -4.76
C PRO A 69 9.17 -0.53 -3.37
N GLY A 70 8.31 0.50 -3.32
CA GLY A 70 7.77 1.03 -2.06
C GLY A 70 6.79 0.07 -1.38
N HIS A 71 5.86 0.61 -0.59
CA HIS A 71 4.84 -0.21 0.04
C HIS A 71 3.90 -0.86 -0.98
N TRP A 72 3.35 -2.03 -0.63
CA TRP A 72 2.32 -2.65 -1.47
C TRP A 72 1.10 -1.74 -1.51
N PHE A 73 0.60 -1.46 -2.71
CA PHE A 73 -0.65 -0.74 -2.87
C PHE A 73 -1.36 -1.22 -4.13
N ASN A 74 -2.67 -1.10 -4.14
CA ASN A 74 -3.43 -1.21 -5.38
C ASN A 74 -4.71 -0.39 -5.25
N SER A 75 -5.24 0.07 -6.38
CA SER A 75 -6.54 0.72 -6.44
C SER A 75 -7.28 0.25 -7.67
N ALA A 76 -8.56 -0.02 -7.49
CA ALA A 76 -9.46 -0.41 -8.56
C ALA A 76 -10.81 0.27 -8.32
N LYS A 77 -11.57 0.44 -9.39
CA LYS A 77 -12.93 0.96 -9.32
C LYS A 77 -13.87 -0.02 -10.00
N PHE A 78 -14.84 -0.51 -9.25
CA PHE A 78 -15.87 -1.43 -9.72
C PHE A 78 -17.19 -0.68 -9.81
N PHE A 79 -17.51 -0.12 -10.98
CA PHE A 79 -18.63 0.81 -11.16
C PHE A 79 -18.51 2.00 -10.18
N ASP A 80 -19.41 2.09 -9.21
CA ASP A 80 -19.44 3.16 -8.21
C ASP A 80 -18.66 2.80 -6.93
N ILE A 81 -18.07 1.60 -6.86
CA ILE A 81 -17.34 1.13 -5.69
C ILE A 81 -15.84 1.35 -5.90
N GLU A 82 -15.29 2.31 -5.16
CA GLU A 82 -13.85 2.50 -5.02
C GLU A 82 -13.28 1.38 -4.15
N TYR A 83 -12.18 0.77 -4.58
CA TYR A 83 -11.38 -0.16 -3.79
C TYR A 83 -9.94 0.33 -3.71
N GLN A 84 -9.39 0.35 -2.50
CA GLN A 84 -7.98 0.63 -2.29
C GLN A 84 -7.40 -0.33 -1.26
N THR A 85 -6.14 -0.69 -1.46
CA THR A 85 -5.35 -1.42 -0.48
C THR A 85 -3.99 -0.74 -0.34
N TYR A 86 -3.51 -0.61 0.90
CA TYR A 86 -2.18 -0.11 1.24
C TYR A 86 -1.60 -1.01 2.32
N GLY A 87 -0.33 -1.41 2.18
CA GLY A 87 0.30 -2.37 3.09
C GLY A 87 -0.26 -3.78 2.93
N TRP A 88 -0.23 -4.57 4.01
CA TRP A 88 -0.61 -5.99 3.97
C TRP A 88 -1.89 -6.29 4.77
N VAL A 89 -2.94 -6.70 4.06
CA VAL A 89 -4.15 -7.28 4.66
C VAL A 89 -4.35 -8.68 4.08
N TRP A 90 -3.90 -9.69 4.81
CA TRP A 90 -3.96 -11.09 4.37
C TRP A 90 -5.39 -11.65 4.39
N ALA A 91 -5.63 -12.81 3.78
CA ALA A 91 -6.93 -13.48 3.92
C ALA A 91 -7.17 -13.89 5.39
N GLN A 92 -6.17 -14.51 6.01
CA GLN A 92 -6.13 -14.85 7.43
C GLN A 92 -5.06 -14.02 8.13
N PRO A 93 -5.33 -13.47 9.33
CA PRO A 93 -4.32 -12.71 10.06
C PRO A 93 -3.17 -13.63 10.42
N LYS A 94 -1.94 -13.10 10.41
CA LYS A 94 -0.81 -13.80 11.04
C LYS A 94 -0.96 -13.77 12.57
N ASP A 95 -0.21 -14.61 13.27
CA ASP A 95 -0.33 -14.75 14.73
C ASP A 95 -0.16 -13.42 15.48
N ASN A 96 0.75 -12.57 15.02
CA ASN A 96 1.02 -11.25 15.60
C ASN A 96 0.04 -10.15 15.15
N GLU A 97 -0.88 -10.43 14.23
CA GLU A 97 -1.75 -9.41 13.63
C GLU A 97 -3.15 -9.38 14.25
N ALA A 98 -3.59 -8.18 14.65
CA ALA A 98 -4.97 -7.86 15.01
C ALA A 98 -5.66 -7.13 13.85
N ARG A 99 -6.99 -7.20 13.88
CA ARG A 99 -7.84 -6.63 12.83
C ARG A 99 -8.91 -5.74 13.44
N PHE A 100 -9.14 -4.65 12.75
CA PHE A 100 -10.29 -3.80 13.00
C PHE A 100 -11.11 -3.67 11.71
N TYR A 101 -12.42 -3.87 11.83
CA TYR A 101 -13.35 -3.80 10.72
C TYR A 101 -14.47 -2.82 11.03
N TRP A 102 -14.69 -1.85 10.16
CA TRP A 102 -15.84 -0.96 10.23
C TRP A 102 -16.61 -1.03 8.92
N GLU A 103 -17.94 -1.06 9.02
CA GLU A 103 -18.86 -1.09 7.89
C GLU A 103 -19.98 -0.08 8.16
N HIS A 104 -20.31 0.72 7.14
CA HIS A 104 -21.41 1.67 7.20
C HIS A 104 -22.76 0.93 7.20
N GLU A 105 -23.78 1.48 7.86
CA GLU A 105 -25.13 0.90 7.96
C GLU A 105 -25.77 0.51 6.61
N SER A 106 -25.37 1.19 5.53
CA SER A 106 -25.87 0.90 4.18
C SER A 106 -25.25 -0.35 3.53
N GLY A 107 -24.21 -0.95 4.12
CA GLY A 107 -23.47 -2.09 3.59
C GLY A 107 -22.64 -1.78 2.33
N LYS A 108 -22.49 -0.50 1.97
CA LYS A 108 -21.78 -0.08 0.73
C LYS A 108 -20.38 0.47 0.95
N LYS A 109 -19.97 0.62 2.21
CA LYS A 109 -18.68 1.20 2.59
C LYS A 109 -18.10 0.42 3.76
N CYS A 110 -16.82 0.10 3.67
CA CYS A 110 -16.11 -0.48 4.80
C CYS A 110 -14.62 -0.15 4.78
N ILE A 111 -14.01 -0.28 5.96
CA ILE A 111 -12.56 -0.31 6.11
C ILE A 111 -12.17 -1.57 6.88
N HIS A 112 -11.03 -2.14 6.53
CA HIS A 112 -10.44 -3.28 7.21
C HIS A 112 -8.97 -2.99 7.45
N ILE A 113 -8.62 -2.72 8.71
CA ILE A 113 -7.26 -2.39 9.14
C ILE A 113 -6.60 -3.62 9.74
N ASN A 114 -5.33 -3.81 9.42
CA ASN A 114 -4.44 -4.82 10.00
C ASN A 114 -3.30 -4.12 10.73
N TYR A 115 -2.99 -4.56 11.95
CA TYR A 115 -1.94 -3.96 12.79
C TYR A 115 -1.32 -5.00 13.72
N ASP A 116 -0.12 -4.74 14.23
CA ASP A 116 0.56 -5.63 15.16
C ASP A 116 -0.08 -5.58 16.56
N LYS A 117 -0.38 -6.73 17.17
CA LYS A 117 -1.02 -6.84 18.49
C LYS A 117 -0.17 -6.29 19.64
N SER A 118 1.15 -6.31 19.48
CA SER A 118 2.09 -6.00 20.56
C SER A 118 2.62 -4.57 20.42
N THR A 119 3.01 -4.18 19.22
CA THR A 119 3.57 -2.85 18.95
C THR A 119 2.53 -1.83 18.53
N HIS A 120 1.33 -2.29 18.16
CA HIS A 120 0.28 -1.47 17.56
C HIS A 120 0.68 -0.85 16.21
N GLU A 121 1.79 -1.27 15.61
CA GLU A 121 2.25 -0.79 14.29
C GLU A 121 1.18 -1.06 13.23
N PHE A 122 0.86 -0.03 12.44
CA PHE A 122 -0.04 -0.14 11.30
C PHE A 122 0.62 -0.97 10.19
N ILE A 123 -0.05 -2.07 9.79
CA ILE A 123 0.48 -3.01 8.78
C ILE A 123 -0.21 -2.80 7.43
N GLY A 124 -1.49 -2.47 7.42
CA GLY A 124 -2.21 -2.21 6.18
C GLY A 124 -3.70 -1.95 6.35
N ILE A 125 -4.32 -1.56 5.24
CA ILE A 125 -5.75 -1.26 5.16
C ILE A 125 -6.32 -1.70 3.81
N ASN A 126 -7.56 -2.19 3.83
CA ASN A 126 -8.43 -2.24 2.67
C ASN A 126 -9.59 -1.25 2.86
N THR A 127 -9.95 -0.52 1.82
CA THR A 127 -11.13 0.34 1.80
C THR A 127 -12.05 -0.06 0.66
N PHE A 128 -13.36 0.00 0.91
CA PHE A 128 -14.40 -0.18 -0.10
C PHE A 128 -15.39 0.98 0.00
N GLY A 129 -15.75 1.58 -1.13
CA GLY A 129 -16.68 2.71 -1.21
C GLY A 129 -16.17 4.01 -0.55
N ILE A 130 -14.90 4.04 -0.13
CA ILE A 130 -14.22 5.18 0.49
C ILE A 130 -12.89 5.40 -0.22
N ARG A 131 -12.72 6.60 -0.78
CA ARG A 131 -11.49 7.02 -1.42
C ARG A 131 -10.60 7.76 -0.43
N MET A 132 -9.35 7.32 -0.33
CA MET A 132 -8.34 7.86 0.55
C MET A 132 -7.06 8.22 -0.23
N ARG A 133 -6.21 9.05 0.38
CA ARG A 133 -4.94 9.54 -0.16
C ARG A 133 -3.85 8.48 -0.08
N HIS A 134 -3.21 8.21 -1.20
CA HIS A 134 -2.07 7.30 -1.25
C HIS A 134 -0.91 7.80 -0.37
N GLU A 135 -0.61 9.09 -0.46
CA GLU A 135 0.51 9.73 0.21
C GLU A 135 0.39 9.63 1.74
N PHE A 136 -0.84 9.64 2.27
CA PHE A 136 -1.06 9.46 3.70
C PHE A 136 -0.62 8.06 4.14
N PHE A 137 -1.14 7.00 3.51
CA PHE A 137 -0.82 5.63 3.92
C PHE A 137 0.62 5.24 3.61
N ASP A 138 1.18 5.71 2.49
CA ASP A 138 2.59 5.49 2.17
C ASP A 138 3.50 6.09 3.26
N LYS A 139 3.17 7.28 3.77
CA LYS A 139 3.85 7.90 4.90
C LYS A 139 3.67 7.10 6.20
N MET A 140 2.43 6.71 6.54
CA MET A 140 2.17 5.96 7.78
C MET A 140 2.93 4.63 7.83
N LEU A 141 3.01 3.93 6.69
CA LEU A 141 3.76 2.69 6.55
C LEU A 141 5.29 2.92 6.58
N THR A 142 5.77 4.01 5.98
CA THR A 142 7.20 4.37 5.99
C THR A 142 7.69 4.76 7.38
N GLU A 143 6.89 5.53 8.11
CA GLU A 143 7.20 5.99 9.47
C GLU A 143 6.86 4.95 10.54
N LYS A 144 6.27 3.80 10.17
CA LYS A 144 5.82 2.74 11.09
C LYS A 144 4.92 3.27 12.20
N GLN A 145 3.97 4.13 11.82
CA GLN A 145 3.05 4.73 12.77
C GLN A 145 2.13 3.68 13.39
N SER A 146 1.64 3.95 14.59
CA SER A 146 0.68 3.06 15.23
C SER A 146 -0.72 3.19 14.61
N VAL A 147 -1.56 2.16 14.79
CA VAL A 147 -2.96 2.18 14.35
C VAL A 147 -3.74 3.33 15.00
N GLU A 148 -3.42 3.69 16.25
CA GLU A 148 -4.03 4.83 16.94
C GLU A 148 -3.65 6.14 16.26
N TYR A 149 -2.39 6.32 15.87
CA TYR A 149 -1.97 7.52 15.15
C TYR A 149 -2.68 7.64 13.80
N VAL A 150 -2.81 6.53 13.07
CA VAL A 150 -3.54 6.46 11.81
C VAL A 150 -5.00 6.88 12.00
N LEU A 151 -5.66 6.34 13.01
CA LEU A 151 -7.05 6.65 13.34
C LEU A 151 -7.23 8.10 13.83
N GLU A 152 -6.30 8.61 14.65
CA GLU A 152 -6.27 10.00 15.13
C GLU A 152 -6.22 10.99 13.96
N HIS A 153 -5.47 10.65 12.89
CA HIS A 153 -5.26 11.51 11.72
C HIS A 153 -6.08 11.09 10.49
N LEU A 154 -7.11 10.24 10.65
CA LEU A 154 -7.86 9.67 9.53
C LEU A 154 -8.51 10.74 8.64
N ALA A 155 -8.85 11.91 9.20
CA ALA A 155 -9.39 13.04 8.44
C ALA A 155 -8.41 13.60 7.37
N ASP A 156 -7.11 13.40 7.56
CA ASP A 156 -6.09 13.77 6.56
C ASP A 156 -6.03 12.74 5.42
N ALA A 157 -6.32 11.47 5.71
CA ALA A 157 -6.38 10.40 4.72
C ALA A 157 -7.55 10.58 3.74
N ASN A 158 -8.63 11.26 4.16
CA ASN A 158 -9.83 11.38 3.35
C ASN A 158 -9.60 12.20 2.06
N PHE A 159 -9.93 11.58 0.94
CA PHE A 159 -9.88 12.18 -0.39
C PHE A 159 -11.30 12.41 -0.90
N ASP A 160 -11.92 13.47 -0.36
CA ASP A 160 -13.28 13.84 -0.72
C ASP A 160 -13.31 14.90 -1.84
N PRO A 161 -13.88 14.59 -3.03
CA PRO A 161 -14.22 15.57 -4.04
C PRO A 161 -15.58 16.20 -3.70
N GLU A 162 -15.59 17.20 -2.82
CA GLU A 162 -16.72 18.07 -2.43
C GLU A 162 -18.08 17.37 -2.09
N PHE A 163 -18.55 17.57 -0.86
CA PHE A 163 -19.89 17.22 -0.35
C PHE A 163 -20.21 15.76 0.02
N TYR A 164 -19.22 14.85 0.16
CA TYR A 164 -19.51 13.52 0.72
C TYR A 164 -19.60 13.54 2.25
N LYS A 165 -20.37 12.59 2.79
CA LYS A 165 -20.41 12.35 4.24
C LYS A 165 -19.08 11.73 4.68
N LEU A 166 -18.48 12.38 5.66
CA LEU A 166 -17.29 11.94 6.37
C LEU A 166 -17.67 10.88 7.41
N HIS A 167 -16.90 9.78 7.49
CA HIS A 167 -17.19 8.60 8.32
C HIS A 167 -16.15 8.37 9.42
N GLU A 168 -15.15 9.23 9.51
CA GLU A 168 -14.01 9.10 10.41
C GLU A 168 -14.46 9.02 11.87
N LYS A 169 -15.50 9.77 12.24
CA LYS A 169 -16.05 9.76 13.59
C LYS A 169 -16.62 8.39 13.96
N GLU A 170 -17.46 7.82 13.11
CA GLU A 170 -18.08 6.51 13.31
C GLU A 170 -17.02 5.40 13.36
N ILE A 171 -16.00 5.52 12.52
CA ILE A 171 -14.84 4.61 12.48
C ILE A 171 -14.09 4.63 13.82
N VAL A 172 -13.73 5.82 14.32
CA VAL A 172 -12.96 5.96 15.56
C VAL A 172 -13.79 5.58 16.79
N GLU A 173 -15.08 5.95 16.83
CA GLU A 173 -15.98 5.56 17.92
C GLU A 173 -16.10 4.05 18.04
N LYS A 174 -16.23 3.33 16.91
CA LYS A 174 -16.25 1.86 16.91
C LYS A 174 -14.93 1.27 17.40
N PHE A 175 -13.79 1.79 16.94
CA PHE A 175 -12.47 1.31 17.39
C PHE A 175 -12.28 1.51 18.89
N ASN A 176 -12.63 2.70 19.40
CA ASN A 176 -12.58 3.03 20.82
C ASN A 176 -13.40 2.06 21.67
N MET A 177 -14.62 1.76 21.23
CA MET A 177 -15.52 0.83 21.91
C MET A 177 -14.98 -0.61 21.92
N GLU A 178 -14.41 -1.09 20.80
CA GLU A 178 -13.92 -2.46 20.68
C GLU A 178 -12.57 -2.71 21.37
N ASN A 179 -11.77 -1.65 21.55
CA ASN A 179 -10.39 -1.75 22.04
C ASN A 179 -10.15 -1.02 23.37
N ASP A 180 -11.20 -0.50 24.01
CA ASP A 180 -11.11 0.28 25.26
C ASP A 180 -10.11 1.45 25.16
N THR A 181 -10.21 2.22 24.07
CA THR A 181 -9.36 3.39 23.81
C THR A 181 -10.16 4.69 23.80
N ASN A 182 -9.46 5.83 23.82
CA ASN A 182 -10.06 7.16 23.80
C ASN A 182 -9.42 8.05 22.72
N ILE A 183 -9.28 7.51 21.50
CA ILE A 183 -8.72 8.22 20.36
C ILE A 183 -9.64 9.38 19.99
N GLN A 184 -9.05 10.56 19.83
CA GLN A 184 -9.75 11.78 19.46
C GLN A 184 -9.30 12.23 18.07
N LEU A 185 -10.26 12.41 17.16
CA LEU A 185 -9.95 12.83 15.79
C LEU A 185 -9.30 14.22 15.76
N LYS A 186 -8.18 14.32 15.07
CA LYS A 186 -7.59 15.60 14.71
C LYS A 186 -8.31 16.20 13.52
N LYS A 187 -8.53 17.51 13.58
CA LYS A 187 -9.04 18.28 12.44
C LYS A 187 -8.09 18.13 11.26
N LYS A 188 -8.68 17.99 10.07
CA LYS A 188 -7.96 17.95 8.80
C LYS A 188 -6.97 19.11 8.69
N SER A 189 -5.74 18.83 8.28
CA SER A 189 -4.67 19.82 8.15
C SER A 189 -4.02 19.76 6.79
N TRP A 190 -4.27 20.78 5.97
CA TRP A 190 -3.59 20.95 4.69
C TRP A 190 -2.07 21.05 4.83
N LYS A 191 -1.59 21.57 5.97
CA LYS A 191 -0.18 21.59 6.30
C LYS A 191 0.38 20.18 6.41
N ARG A 192 -0.28 19.27 7.15
CA ARG A 192 0.17 17.87 7.28
C ARG A 192 0.04 17.08 5.98
N ILE A 193 -0.96 17.41 5.15
CA ILE A 193 -1.22 16.74 3.87
C ILE A 193 -0.18 17.13 2.81
N PHE A 194 0.21 18.40 2.73
CA PHE A 194 1.04 18.92 1.62
C PHE A 194 2.45 19.33 2.00
N GLN A 195 2.82 19.36 3.28
CA GLN A 195 4.23 19.51 3.65
C GLN A 195 4.94 18.17 3.54
N SER A 196 5.73 18.04 2.48
CA SER A 196 6.81 17.08 2.41
C SER A 196 7.86 17.46 3.47
N ASN A 197 8.26 16.51 4.32
CA ASN A 197 9.55 16.60 5.01
C ASN A 197 10.67 16.34 4.01
#